data_AF-A0A964UEI2-F1
#
_entry.id   AF-A0A964UEI2-F1
#
_cell.length_a   1.000
_cell.length_b   1.000
_cell.length_c   1.000
_cell.angle_alpha   90.00
_cell.angle_beta   90.00
_cell.angle_gamma   90.00
#
_symmetry.space_group_name_H-M   'P 1'
#
loop_
_entity.id
_entity.type
_entity.pdbx_description
1 polymer ?
#
loop_
_entity_poly.entity_id
_entity_poly.type
_entity_poly.pdbx_seq_one_letter_code
_entity_poly.pdbx_strand_id
1 'polypeptide(L)' 'MRRQYHFRPSSNGYFAWDVHRLVELASCLPARLIDLDEIDELDQSYWFDPGGAPTCRAIAEHFKLMRAADLRHP' A
#
# COMPACT_ATOMS: atom_id res chain seq x y z
N MET A 1 -8.03 -19.08 -0.07
CA MET A 1 -7.35 -17.81 -0.43
C MET A 1 -5.85 -17.99 -0.19
N ARG A 2 -4.98 -17.46 -1.05
CA ARG A 2 -3.51 -17.58 -0.90
C ARG A 2 -3.05 -16.81 0.34
N ARG A 3 -2.15 -17.37 1.16
CA ARG A 3 -1.56 -16.62 2.30
C ARG A 3 -0.73 -15.45 1.79
N GLN A 4 -0.88 -14.30 2.45
CA GLN A 4 -0.11 -13.09 2.17
C GLN A 4 0.86 -12.82 3.32
N TYR A 5 2.09 -12.46 2.95
CA TYR A 5 3.15 -12.08 3.89
C TYR A 5 3.60 -10.66 3.59
N HIS A 6 3.81 -9.87 4.64
CA HIS A 6 4.47 -8.58 4.56
C HIS A 6 5.94 -8.76 4.89
N PHE A 7 6.83 -8.22 4.06
CA PHE A 7 8.27 -8.32 4.26
C PHE A 7 8.88 -6.94 4.51
N ARG A 8 9.77 -6.84 5.51
CA ARG A 8 10.62 -5.66 5.71
C ARG A 8 12.09 -6.09 5.77
N PRO A 9 13.02 -5.30 5.21
CA PRO A 9 14.45 -5.56 5.36
C PRO A 9 14.85 -5.67 6.83
N SER A 10 15.82 -6.54 7.11
CA SER A 10 16.44 -6.73 8.42
C SER A 10 17.96 -6.86 8.23
N SER A 11 18.72 -6.86 9.32
CA SER A 11 20.17 -7.04 9.27
C SER A 11 20.61 -8.36 8.61
N ASN A 12 19.78 -9.40 8.67
CA ASN A 12 20.09 -10.75 8.17
C ASN A 12 19.06 -11.27 7.15
N GLY A 13 18.53 -10.39 6.29
CA GLY A 13 17.53 -10.75 5.28
C GLY A 13 16.24 -9.98 5.48
N TYR A 14 15.11 -10.67 5.70
CA TYR A 14 13.81 -10.01 5.87
C TYR A 14 13.08 -10.52 7.11
N PHE A 15 12.43 -9.59 7.81
CA PHE A 15 11.32 -9.94 8.69
C PHE A 15 10.10 -10.26 7.82
N ALA A 16 9.37 -11.32 8.18
CA ALA A 16 8.17 -11.75 7.47
C ALA A 16 7.00 -11.84 8.45
N TRP A 17 5.94 -11.07 8.19
CA TRP A 17 4.71 -11.13 8.97
C TRP A 17 3.62 -11.82 8.18
N ASP A 18 3.01 -12.84 8.79
CA ASP A 18 1.79 -13.46 8.27
C ASP A 18 0.62 -12.49 8.46
N VAL A 19 0.13 -11.92 7.36
CA VAL A 19 -0.93 -10.90 7.39
C VAL A 19 -2.22 -11.45 7.96
N HIS A 20 -2.54 -12.71 7.69
CA HIS A 20 -3.77 -13.33 8.21
C HIS A 20 -3.71 -13.46 9.73
N ARG A 21 -2.58 -13.94 10.25
CA ARG A 21 -2.37 -14.03 11.70
C ARG A 21 -2.44 -12.66 12.37
N LEU A 22 -1.89 -11.61 11.74
CA LEU A 22 -2.00 -10.25 12.26
C LEU A 22 -3.45 -9.77 12.35
N VAL A 23 -4.26 -10.04 11.32
CA VAL A 23 -5.69 -9.70 11.31
C VAL A 23 -6.45 -10.42 12.43
N GLU A 24 -6.19 -11.72 12.64
CA GLU A 24 -6.80 -12.49 13.72
C GLU A 24 -6.44 -11.91 15.10
N LEU A 25 -5.16 -11.60 15.33
CA LEU A 25 -4.69 -11.01 16.59
C LEU A 25 -5.24 -9.60 16.81
N ALA A 26 -5.46 -8.84 15.75
CA ALA A 26 -6.00 -7.48 15.81
C ALA A 26 -7.54 -7.43 15.89
N SER A 27 -8.24 -8.56 15.78
CA SER A 27 -9.70 -8.61 15.63
C SER A 27 -10.50 -7.99 16.78
N CYS A 28 -9.92 -7.93 17.98
CA CYS A 28 -10.54 -7.32 19.16
C CYS A 28 -10.12 -5.86 19.40
N LEU A 29 -9.21 -5.32 18.59
CA LEU A 29 -8.76 -3.94 18.73
C LEU A 29 -9.86 -2.98 18.24
N PRO A 30 -10.10 -1.86 18.94
CA PRO A 30 -11.07 -0.88 18.48
C PRO A 30 -10.58 -0.23 17.18
N ALA A 31 -11.50 -0.09 16.21
CA ALA A 31 -11.22 0.68 15.02
C ALA A 31 -11.03 2.16 15.37
N ARG A 32 -10.03 2.80 14.76
CA ARG A 32 -9.77 4.22 14.89
C ARG A 32 -9.84 4.90 13.54
N LEU A 33 -10.41 6.09 13.51
CA LEU A 33 -10.28 7.01 12.38
C LEU A 33 -8.95 7.74 12.55
N ILE A 34 -8.16 7.77 11.48
CA ILE A 34 -6.89 8.50 11.39
C ILE A 34 -6.89 9.28 10.07
N ASP A 35 -6.15 10.39 10.05
CA ASP A 35 -5.88 11.08 8.79
C ASP A 35 -5.02 10.18 7.89
N LEU A 36 -5.25 10.24 6.57
CA LEU A 36 -4.39 9.54 5.63
C LEU A 36 -2.96 10.10 5.64
N ASP A 37 -2.80 11.37 5.99
CA ASP A 37 -1.49 12.00 6.11
C ASP A 37 -0.69 11.51 7.34
N GLU A 38 -1.32 10.73 8.24
CA GLU A 38 -0.62 10.02 9.32
C GLU A 38 -0.02 8.67 8.87
N ILE A 39 -0.20 8.26 7.60
CA ILE A 39 0.26 6.97 7.07
C ILE A 39 1.46 7.18 6.14
N ASP A 40 2.67 7.15 6.70
CA ASP A 40 3.93 7.35 5.97
C ASP A 40 4.13 6.37 4.80
N GLU A 41 3.63 5.13 4.91
CA GLU A 41 3.74 4.14 3.84
C GLU A 41 3.08 4.56 2.53
N LEU A 42 2.12 5.48 2.55
CA LEU A 42 1.47 5.97 1.32
C LEU A 42 2.44 6.72 0.40
N ASP A 43 3.54 7.22 0.96
CA ASP A 43 4.60 7.98 0.29
C ASP A 43 5.90 7.17 0.13
N GLN A 44 5.86 5.87 0.46
CA GLN A 44 6.97 4.94 0.23
C GLN A 44 6.86 4.26 -1.15
N SER A 45 8.01 4.06 -1.81
CA SER A 45 8.10 3.38 -3.09
C SER A 45 7.95 1.87 -2.92
N TYR A 46 6.86 1.28 -3.42
CA TYR A 46 6.61 -0.16 -3.27
C TYR A 46 6.46 -0.96 -4.58
N TRP A 47 6.14 -0.32 -5.74
CA TRP A 47 5.61 -1.08 -6.89
C TRP A 47 6.58 -1.24 -8.09
N PHE A 48 7.37 -0.23 -8.49
CA PHE A 48 8.25 -0.31 -9.68
C PHE A 48 9.41 0.72 -9.71
N ASP A 49 10.50 0.43 -10.44
CA ASP A 49 11.60 1.39 -10.76
C ASP A 49 12.19 1.02 -12.15
N PRO A 50 12.57 1.96 -13.08
CA PRO A 50 12.87 3.38 -12.86
C PRO A 50 12.10 4.44 -13.68
N GLY A 51 11.90 5.62 -13.06
CA GLY A 51 11.35 6.85 -13.67
C GLY A 51 10.64 7.83 -12.71
N GLY A 52 10.37 7.41 -11.47
CA GLY A 52 9.73 8.19 -10.40
C GLY A 52 9.40 7.30 -9.19
N ALA A 53 9.10 7.87 -8.02
CA ALA A 53 8.75 7.10 -6.83
C ALA A 53 7.33 6.49 -6.96
N PRO A 54 7.17 5.16 -7.06
CA PRO A 54 5.88 4.49 -7.20
C PRO A 54 5.11 4.42 -5.87
N THR A 55 4.75 5.58 -5.34
CA THR A 55 4.02 5.65 -4.08
C THR A 55 2.53 5.41 -4.30
N CYS A 56 1.82 4.95 -3.28
CA CYS A 56 0.37 4.81 -3.33
C CYS A 56 -0.31 6.14 -3.69
N ARG A 57 0.22 7.25 -3.17
CA ARG A 57 -0.26 8.60 -3.49
C ARG A 57 -0.05 8.94 -4.97
N ALA A 58 1.13 8.65 -5.51
CA ALA A 58 1.40 8.87 -6.94
C ALA A 58 0.41 8.08 -7.81
N ILE A 59 0.13 6.82 -7.49
CA ILE A 59 -0.83 5.99 -8.22
C ILE A 59 -2.26 6.56 -8.14
N ALA A 60 -2.67 7.01 -6.96
CA ALA A 60 -3.98 7.63 -6.77
C ALA A 60 -4.15 8.89 -7.64
N GLU A 61 -3.11 9.72 -7.78
CA GLU A 61 -3.14 10.87 -8.69
C GLU A 61 -3.29 10.45 -10.16
N HIS A 62 -2.55 9.44 -10.61
CA HIS A 62 -2.71 8.91 -11.98
C HIS A 62 -4.14 8.38 -12.21
N PHE A 63 -4.73 7.73 -11.22
CA PHE A 63 -6.10 7.22 -11.31
C PHE A 63 -7.13 8.35 -11.44
N LYS A 64 -6.91 9.52 -10.83
CA LYS A 64 -7.78 10.69 -11.04
C LYS A 64 -7.77 11.14 -12.50
N LEU A 65 -6.59 11.18 -13.13
CA LEU A 65 -6.47 11.52 -14.55
C LEU A 65 -7.19 10.49 -15.42
N MET A 66 -7.02 9.20 -15.14
CA MET A 66 -7.73 8.12 -15.84
C MET A 66 -9.25 8.26 -15.71
N ARG A 67 -9.75 8.55 -14.51
CA ARG A 67 -11.19 8.75 -14.27
C ARG A 67 -11.76 9.98 -14.98
N ALA A 68 -10.94 11.01 -15.17
CA ALA A 68 -11.32 12.22 -15.87
C ALA A 68 -11.23 12.09 -17.40
N ALA A 69 -10.64 11.00 -17.92
CA ALA A 69 -10.49 10.78 -19.34
C ALA A 69 -11.87 10.55 -20.00
N ASP A 70 -12.06 11.20 -21.15
CA ASP A 70 -13.23 10.99 -21.99
C ASP A 70 -13.05 9.73 -22.83
N LEU A 71 -13.85 8.71 -22.55
CA LEU A 71 -13.76 7.41 -23.22
C LEU A 71 -14.27 7.41 -24.68
N ARG A 72 -14.76 8.56 -25.19
CA ARG A 72 -15.25 8.69 -26.57
C ARG A 72 -14.14 8.79 -27.60
N HIS A 73 -12.91 9.05 -27.18
CA HIS A 73 -11.74 9.14 -28.06
C HIS A 73 -10.71 8.06 -27.64
N PRO A 74 -10.11 7.33 -28.60
CA PRO A 74 -9.11 6.31 -28.31
C PRO A 74 -7.82 6.90 -27.74
#